data_AF-A0A318JNY0-F1
#
_entry.id   AF-A0A318JNY0-F1
#
_cell.length_a   1.000
_cell.length_b   1.000
_cell.length_c   1.000
_cell.angle_alpha   90.00
_cell.angle_beta   90.00
_cell.angle_gamma   90.00
#
_symmetry.space_group_name_H-M   'P 1'
#
loop_
_entity.id
_entity.type
_entity.pdbx_description
1 polymer ?
#
loop_
_entity_poly.entity_id
_entity_poly.type
_entity_poly.pdbx_seq_one_letter_code
_entity_poly.pdbx_strand_id
1 'polypeptide(L)'
;MGYSENTARLAEKGADTAARGHLEDRFHDLDRAIFTKPYVLIDADNLSPRRVKTLEKAYAAIESGQVETAAGTLRYGVAAADIDPEPADVTLAVACAEVLVTWCSRRKLDYVVRESGRPGGFHVITVLTSGEQVDEWSRLCGALTRRFRVPIDDRTGGVLRLLSAPHRHHYRAPVLGGTLTSETELPAIPANRTPRRGAKRQRPSGRATVRDTSRSAREFGEACALHRAGVPVDRAWRIQNRPGSKARERGEHSWRRYVWLDVVTIVAAEEGISEDGAWQRALSACRAACNKIGRASWRRRWLRAVDAAKDERPRRRRVAESVATTAASAMAAARIDATRSGLDEALAAAGDLGRRLKSCRSLLHALAAVFVTREGSVSVRDLALRAAMDVKTVRMARDLLIDRQVLSMAHSYAGGSADCHAYEPGPAATAPIEAALAKISPTSPKDTPGPPSQGRADTTLLRRRFSRERRHWRARCAALASLQPGERLASSTHPAVRAYRSLRHQLHWWRNLSPDAQVARTVRRRAALDELSKPLRSAWFDWLQRRATIAASAERIEAGSATASDYRRLERAPRTIYLGLNDPAWRVRTTQLGLAA
;
A
#
# COMPACT_ATOMS: atom_id res chain seq x y z
N MET A 1 -8.64 54.71 40.48
CA MET A 1 -8.93 54.73 39.02
C MET A 1 -8.68 53.35 38.42
N GLY A 2 -9.53 52.35 38.71
CA GLY A 2 -9.28 50.95 38.35
C GLY A 2 -10.52 50.22 37.85
N TYR A 3 -11.38 50.90 37.07
CA TYR A 3 -12.63 50.35 36.55
C TYR A 3 -12.72 50.32 35.00
N SER A 4 -11.64 50.66 34.29
CA SER A 4 -11.66 50.80 32.82
C SER A 4 -11.10 49.60 32.03
N GLU A 5 -10.34 48.69 32.64
CA GLU A 5 -9.70 47.59 31.89
C GLU A 5 -10.53 46.29 31.84
N ASN A 6 -11.44 46.06 32.80
CA ASN A 6 -12.27 44.85 32.83
C ASN A 6 -13.47 44.92 31.86
N THR A 7 -13.98 46.12 31.57
CA THR A 7 -15.05 46.34 30.58
C THR A 7 -14.54 46.19 29.15
N ALA A 8 -13.29 46.58 28.87
CA ALA A 8 -12.66 46.36 27.56
C ALA A 8 -12.41 44.88 27.26
N ARG A 9 -11.95 44.09 28.25
CA ARG A 9 -11.73 42.63 28.08
C ARG A 9 -13.01 41.82 27.97
N LEU A 10 -14.10 42.25 28.61
CA LEU A 10 -15.42 41.61 28.45
C LEU A 10 -16.09 42.00 27.13
N ALA A 11 -15.86 43.22 26.62
CA ALA A 11 -16.28 43.63 25.28
C ALA A 11 -15.48 42.91 24.17
N GLU A 12 -14.18 42.69 24.33
CA GLU A 12 -13.36 41.87 23.41
C GLU A 12 -13.77 40.39 23.41
N LYS A 13 -14.06 39.80 24.59
CA LYS A 13 -14.61 38.44 24.66
C LYS A 13 -16.02 38.37 24.08
N GLY A 14 -16.88 39.37 24.32
CA GLY A 14 -18.21 39.45 23.73
C GLY A 14 -18.19 39.59 22.22
N ALA A 15 -17.26 40.39 21.68
CA ALA A 15 -17.04 40.56 20.25
C ALA A 15 -16.43 39.32 19.58
N ASP A 16 -15.48 38.63 20.22
CA ASP A 16 -14.91 37.36 19.72
C ASP A 16 -15.92 36.21 19.78
N THR A 17 -16.87 36.24 20.73
CA THR A 17 -17.95 35.24 20.82
C THR A 17 -19.10 35.54 19.84
N ALA A 18 -19.46 36.81 19.64
CA ALA A 18 -20.47 37.23 18.66
C ALA A 18 -19.95 37.09 17.21
N ALA A 19 -18.68 37.42 16.95
CA ALA A 19 -18.03 37.18 15.66
C ALA A 19 -17.87 35.68 15.37
N ARG A 20 -17.59 34.85 16.39
CA ARG A 20 -17.64 33.38 16.27
C ARG A 20 -19.03 32.85 16.00
N GLY A 21 -20.06 33.35 16.70
CA GLY A 21 -21.46 32.99 16.44
C GLY A 21 -21.87 33.32 15.00
N HIS A 22 -21.54 34.51 14.52
CA HIS A 22 -21.81 34.91 13.13
C HIS A 22 -21.01 34.10 12.08
N LEU A 23 -19.79 33.66 12.40
CA LEU A 23 -18.99 32.77 11.54
C LEU A 23 -19.52 31.33 11.53
N GLU A 24 -19.93 30.80 12.68
CA GLU A 24 -20.54 29.47 12.82
C GLU A 24 -21.91 29.40 12.13
N ASP A 25 -22.74 30.43 12.29
CA ASP A 25 -24.03 30.55 11.60
C ASP A 25 -23.86 30.61 10.07
N ARG A 26 -22.85 31.35 9.59
CA ARG A 26 -22.51 31.43 8.16
C ARG A 26 -22.08 30.07 7.59
N PHE A 27 -21.33 29.27 8.35
CA PHE A 27 -20.92 27.94 7.90
C PHE A 27 -22.04 26.90 8.03
N HIS A 28 -22.97 27.06 8.98
CA HIS A 28 -24.20 26.25 9.04
C HIS A 28 -25.08 26.45 7.81
N ASP A 29 -25.26 27.70 7.37
CA ASP A 29 -26.01 27.99 6.15
C ASP A 29 -25.29 27.49 4.89
N LEU A 30 -23.96 27.59 4.85
CA LEU A 30 -23.19 27.01 3.76
C LEU A 30 -23.26 25.48 3.77
N ASP A 31 -23.22 24.83 4.94
CA ASP A 31 -23.43 23.39 5.07
C ASP A 31 -24.81 22.98 4.56
N ARG A 32 -25.84 23.76 4.88
CA ARG A 32 -27.19 23.57 4.35
C ARG A 32 -27.19 23.70 2.83
N ALA A 33 -26.44 24.65 2.26
CA ALA A 33 -26.35 24.84 0.82
C ALA A 33 -25.65 23.67 0.12
N ILE A 34 -24.52 23.16 0.63
CA ILE A 34 -23.66 22.21 -0.11
C ILE A 34 -23.87 20.74 0.25
N PHE A 35 -24.50 20.44 1.39
CA PHE A 35 -24.79 19.08 1.83
C PHE A 35 -26.27 18.73 1.77
N THR A 36 -26.56 17.43 1.69
CA THR A 36 -27.90 16.86 1.76
C THR A 36 -27.87 15.52 2.49
N LYS A 37 -29.08 15.03 2.80
CA LYS A 37 -29.30 13.75 3.44
C LYS A 37 -28.79 12.58 2.57
N PRO A 38 -28.34 11.46 3.18
CA PRO A 38 -28.24 11.25 4.62
C PRO A 38 -27.04 11.98 5.24
N TYR A 39 -27.23 12.48 6.46
CA TYR A 39 -26.16 12.95 7.33
C TYR A 39 -25.69 11.78 8.20
N VAL A 40 -24.40 11.48 8.16
CA VAL A 40 -23.76 10.38 8.88
C VAL A 40 -23.20 10.93 10.18
N LEU A 41 -23.61 10.35 11.31
CA LEU A 41 -23.09 10.69 12.62
C LEU A 41 -21.86 9.84 12.90
N ILE A 42 -20.76 10.46 13.35
CA ILE A 42 -19.44 9.84 13.47
C ILE A 42 -18.96 9.98 14.91
N ASP A 43 -18.76 8.84 15.59
CA ASP A 43 -18.16 8.79 16.93
C ASP A 43 -16.62 8.89 16.89
N ALA A 44 -15.98 8.91 18.06
CA ALA A 44 -14.52 9.05 18.23
C ALA A 44 -13.73 8.00 17.45
N ASP A 45 -14.28 6.78 17.36
CA ASP A 45 -13.66 5.63 16.70
C ASP A 45 -14.00 5.53 15.20
N ASN A 46 -14.83 6.44 14.69
CA ASN A 46 -15.30 6.45 13.30
C ASN A 46 -16.06 5.17 12.92
N LEU A 47 -16.81 4.59 13.86
CA LEU A 47 -17.52 3.32 13.76
C LEU A 47 -19.04 3.47 13.60
N SER A 48 -19.63 4.59 14.02
CA SER A 48 -21.09 4.74 14.01
C SER A 48 -21.70 4.77 12.60
N PRO A 49 -22.60 3.84 12.24
CA PRO A 49 -23.36 3.88 10.99
C PRO A 49 -24.67 4.68 11.11
N ARG A 50 -24.90 5.38 12.24
CA ARG A 50 -26.15 6.11 12.51
C ARG A 50 -26.30 7.26 11.51
N ARG A 51 -27.51 7.42 10.98
CA ARG A 51 -27.83 8.45 9.98
C ARG A 51 -29.04 9.24 10.41
N VAL A 52 -29.00 10.54 10.19
CA VAL A 52 -30.13 11.45 10.38
C VAL A 52 -30.54 12.07 9.05
N LYS A 53 -31.80 12.49 8.97
CA LYS A 53 -32.42 12.99 7.74
C LYS A 53 -32.28 14.50 7.55
N THR A 54 -31.89 15.23 8.59
CA THR A 54 -31.83 16.70 8.61
C THR A 54 -30.49 17.16 9.19
N LEU A 55 -30.03 18.33 8.77
CA LEU A 55 -28.75 18.91 9.19
C LEU A 55 -28.81 19.29 10.68
N GLU A 56 -29.96 19.83 11.09
CA GLU A 56 -30.25 20.27 12.45
C GLU A 56 -30.14 19.11 13.45
N LYS A 57 -30.58 17.90 13.06
CA LYS A 57 -30.42 16.69 13.89
C LYS A 57 -28.98 16.21 13.96
N ALA A 58 -28.16 16.53 12.95
CA ALA A 58 -26.75 16.18 12.98
C ALA A 58 -25.99 17.09 13.94
N TYR A 59 -26.24 18.41 13.88
CA TYR A 59 -25.66 19.37 14.81
C TYR A 59 -26.14 19.17 16.25
N ALA A 60 -27.44 18.96 16.48
CA ALA A 60 -27.95 18.64 17.82
C ALA A 60 -27.30 17.37 18.43
N ALA A 61 -26.92 16.39 17.60
CA ALA A 61 -26.22 15.19 18.07
C ALA A 61 -24.74 15.48 18.42
N ILE A 62 -24.09 16.42 17.76
CA ILE A 62 -22.75 16.89 18.09
C ILE A 62 -22.80 17.72 19.39
N GLU A 63 -23.70 18.69 19.47
CA GLU A 63 -23.86 19.60 20.61
C GLU A 63 -24.22 18.86 21.91
N SER A 64 -25.06 17.82 21.81
CA SER A 64 -25.41 16.97 22.96
C SER A 64 -24.33 15.94 23.33
N GLY A 65 -23.20 15.91 22.62
CA GLY A 65 -22.11 14.96 22.86
C GLY A 65 -22.45 13.50 22.51
N GLN A 66 -23.52 13.25 21.75
CA GLN A 66 -23.88 11.89 21.32
C GLN A 66 -22.91 11.33 20.28
N VAL A 67 -22.29 12.21 19.50
CA VAL A 67 -21.25 11.89 18.52
C VAL A 67 -20.19 12.99 18.49
N GLU A 68 -19.00 12.64 18.02
CA GLU A 68 -17.89 13.58 17.96
C GLU A 68 -17.93 14.49 16.73
N THR A 69 -18.51 14.02 15.64
CA THR A 69 -18.64 14.81 14.40
C THR A 69 -19.74 14.26 13.51
N ALA A 70 -20.03 14.95 12.41
CA ALA A 70 -20.96 14.50 11.39
C ALA A 70 -20.46 14.83 9.98
N ALA A 71 -20.95 14.06 9.02
CA ALA A 71 -20.64 14.22 7.60
C ALA A 71 -21.93 14.24 6.77
N GLY A 72 -21.98 15.08 5.74
CA GLY A 72 -23.10 15.20 4.82
C GLY A 72 -22.80 14.56 3.47
N THR A 73 -23.83 14.17 2.74
CA THR A 73 -23.69 13.82 1.31
C THR A 73 -23.62 15.10 0.50
N LEU A 74 -22.63 15.27 -0.37
CA LEU A 74 -22.54 16.47 -1.22
C LEU A 74 -23.74 16.56 -2.16
N ARG A 75 -24.30 17.76 -2.30
CA ARG A 75 -25.41 18.03 -3.23
C ARG A 75 -25.00 17.85 -4.69
N TYR A 76 -25.99 17.71 -5.56
CA TYR A 76 -25.77 17.71 -6.99
C TYR A 76 -25.10 19.01 -7.43
N GLY A 77 -24.14 18.91 -8.36
CA GLY A 77 -23.29 20.03 -8.76
C GLY A 77 -22.13 20.32 -7.81
N VAL A 78 -22.12 19.78 -6.58
CA VAL A 78 -21.00 20.00 -5.65
C VAL A 78 -19.96 18.88 -5.79
N ALA A 79 -18.73 19.30 -6.05
CA ALA A 79 -17.55 18.44 -6.09
C ALA A 79 -16.65 18.74 -4.90
N ALA A 80 -15.91 17.73 -4.44
CA ALA A 80 -14.90 17.94 -3.43
C ALA A 80 -13.71 17.01 -3.59
N ALA A 81 -12.55 17.46 -3.11
CA ALA A 81 -11.33 16.71 -2.97
C ALA A 81 -10.97 16.60 -1.50
N ASP A 82 -10.70 15.38 -1.04
CA ASP A 82 -10.25 15.04 0.30
C ASP A 82 -8.76 14.70 0.25
N ILE A 83 -7.92 15.60 0.75
CA ILE A 83 -6.46 15.54 0.67
C ILE A 83 -5.93 15.04 2.02
N ASP A 84 -5.35 13.84 2.03
CA ASP A 84 -4.93 13.10 3.23
C ASP A 84 -3.42 12.78 3.16
N PRO A 85 -2.51 13.74 3.42
CA PRO A 85 -1.07 13.47 3.35
C PRO A 85 -0.52 12.68 4.54
N GLU A 86 0.65 12.09 4.34
CA GLU A 86 1.53 11.67 5.42
C GLU A 86 2.21 12.91 6.05
N PRO A 87 2.68 12.85 7.31
CA PRO A 87 3.31 14.00 7.97
C PRO A 87 4.53 14.59 7.23
N ALA A 88 5.22 13.78 6.42
CA ALA A 88 6.37 14.24 5.63
C ALA A 88 5.97 15.02 4.35
N ASP A 89 4.69 14.95 3.95
CA ASP A 89 4.19 15.45 2.67
C ASP A 89 3.22 16.65 2.84
N VAL A 90 3.14 17.23 4.04
CA VAL A 90 2.22 18.35 4.36
C VAL A 90 2.37 19.52 3.39
N THR A 91 3.60 19.94 3.09
CA THR A 91 3.87 21.02 2.11
C THR A 91 3.37 20.67 0.70
N LEU A 92 3.43 19.39 0.32
CA LEU A 92 2.92 18.95 -0.98
C LEU A 92 1.40 18.93 -1.00
N ALA A 93 0.73 18.61 0.11
CA ALA A 93 -0.72 18.71 0.22
C ALA A 93 -1.23 20.14 0.10
N VAL A 94 -0.52 21.11 0.70
CA VAL A 94 -0.80 22.55 0.50
C VAL A 94 -0.71 22.90 -0.98
N ALA A 95 0.38 22.53 -1.64
CA ALA A 95 0.55 22.79 -3.08
C ALA A 95 -0.54 22.10 -3.93
N CYS A 96 -0.99 20.89 -3.56
CA CYS A 96 -2.11 20.24 -4.23
C CYS A 96 -3.43 21.00 -4.05
N ALA A 97 -3.71 21.49 -2.84
CA ALA A 97 -4.88 22.31 -2.57
C ALA A 97 -4.84 23.62 -3.40
N GLU A 98 -3.69 24.30 -3.45
CA GLU A 98 -3.48 25.50 -4.26
C GLU A 98 -3.70 25.26 -5.75
N VAL A 99 -3.27 24.11 -6.29
CA VAL A 99 -3.51 23.77 -7.70
C VAL A 99 -5.00 23.53 -7.98
N LEU A 100 -5.73 22.88 -7.07
CA LEU A 100 -7.18 22.71 -7.20
C LEU A 100 -7.91 24.07 -7.13
N VAL A 101 -7.52 24.94 -6.19
CA VAL A 101 -8.03 26.31 -6.07
C VAL A 101 -7.73 27.14 -7.32
N THR A 102 -6.52 27.03 -7.86
CA THR A 102 -6.11 27.71 -9.11
C THR A 102 -6.96 27.23 -10.29
N TRP A 103 -7.28 25.94 -10.35
CA TRP A 103 -8.16 25.39 -11.37
C TRP A 103 -9.57 25.95 -11.28
N CYS A 104 -10.15 26.03 -10.06
CA CYS A 104 -11.45 26.67 -9.81
C CYS A 104 -11.43 28.13 -10.25
N SER A 105 -10.41 28.89 -9.81
CA SER A 105 -10.27 30.32 -10.11
C SER A 105 -10.17 30.59 -11.61
N ARG A 106 -9.37 29.80 -12.34
CA ARG A 106 -9.24 29.94 -13.81
C ARG A 106 -10.53 29.67 -14.56
N ARG A 107 -11.43 28.87 -13.99
CA ARG A 107 -12.74 28.54 -14.55
C ARG A 107 -13.86 29.40 -13.97
N LYS A 108 -13.52 30.38 -13.11
CA LYS A 108 -14.48 31.23 -12.38
C LYS A 108 -15.52 30.41 -11.62
N LEU A 109 -15.09 29.31 -11.02
CA LEU A 109 -15.94 28.44 -10.21
C LEU A 109 -15.80 28.81 -8.74
N ASP A 110 -16.94 28.84 -8.04
CA ASP A 110 -16.93 29.04 -6.61
C ASP A 110 -16.34 27.85 -5.88
N TYR A 111 -15.52 28.14 -4.86
CA TYR A 111 -14.85 27.13 -4.07
C TYR A 111 -14.73 27.53 -2.60
N VAL A 112 -14.52 26.55 -1.74
CA VAL A 112 -14.07 26.71 -0.37
C VAL A 112 -12.96 25.71 -0.08
N VAL A 113 -11.92 26.16 0.60
CA VAL A 113 -10.83 25.34 1.11
C VAL A 113 -10.82 25.40 2.64
N ARG A 114 -10.68 24.24 3.26
CA ARG A 114 -10.57 24.11 4.72
C ARG A 114 -9.55 23.06 5.09
N GLU A 115 -9.06 23.12 6.31
CA GLU A 115 -8.35 21.99 6.88
C GLU A 115 -9.32 20.85 7.17
N SER A 116 -8.88 19.61 6.95
CA SER A 116 -9.66 18.43 7.30
C SER A 116 -9.61 18.13 8.80
N GLY A 117 -8.77 18.84 9.55
CA GLY A 117 -8.46 18.60 10.96
C GLY A 117 -7.45 17.46 11.19
N ARG A 118 -6.97 16.79 10.14
CA ARG A 118 -5.72 16.02 10.26
C ARG A 118 -4.54 16.95 10.02
N PRO A 119 -3.37 16.74 10.67
CA PRO A 119 -2.18 17.54 10.39
C PRO A 119 -1.84 17.56 8.89
N GLY A 120 -1.97 18.73 8.26
CA GLY A 120 -1.74 18.95 6.84
C GLY A 120 -2.82 18.43 5.88
N GLY A 121 -3.95 17.92 6.38
CA GLY A 121 -5.05 17.49 5.53
C GLY A 121 -5.98 18.64 5.13
N PHE A 122 -6.52 18.59 3.93
CA PHE A 122 -7.37 19.65 3.37
C PHE A 122 -8.61 19.09 2.70
N HIS A 123 -9.71 19.84 2.75
CA HIS A 123 -10.82 19.66 1.83
C HIS A 123 -10.90 20.86 0.89
N VAL A 124 -11.01 20.60 -0.41
CA VAL A 124 -11.33 21.62 -1.41
C VAL A 124 -12.69 21.27 -2.00
N ILE A 125 -13.68 22.13 -1.82
CA ILE A 125 -15.06 21.94 -2.27
C ILE A 125 -15.36 23.01 -3.32
N THR A 126 -16.04 22.66 -4.40
CA THR A 126 -16.37 23.58 -5.49
C THR A 126 -17.71 23.23 -6.13
N VAL A 127 -18.33 24.20 -6.81
CA VAL A 127 -19.57 23.99 -7.58
C VAL A 127 -19.23 23.85 -9.05
N LEU A 128 -19.69 22.74 -9.65
CA LEU A 128 -19.51 22.39 -11.05
C LEU A 128 -20.84 22.54 -11.77
N THR A 129 -20.83 23.27 -12.88
CA THR A 129 -22.02 23.62 -13.67
C THR A 129 -22.21 22.70 -14.88
N SER A 130 -21.21 21.89 -15.26
CA SER A 130 -21.30 20.98 -16.40
C SER A 130 -20.72 19.58 -16.13
N GLY A 131 -21.15 18.60 -16.91
CA GLY A 131 -20.61 17.23 -16.84
C GLY A 131 -19.14 17.15 -17.24
N GLU A 132 -18.69 18.00 -18.17
CA GLU A 132 -17.29 18.10 -18.57
C GLU A 132 -16.40 18.54 -17.40
N GLN A 133 -16.86 19.52 -16.61
CA GLN A 133 -16.14 19.98 -15.44
C GLN A 133 -16.00 18.88 -14.37
N VAL A 134 -17.00 18.01 -14.22
CA VAL A 134 -16.92 16.84 -13.31
C VAL A 134 -15.80 15.88 -13.76
N ASP A 135 -15.73 15.59 -15.06
CA ASP A 135 -14.70 14.71 -15.61
C ASP A 135 -13.30 15.36 -15.57
N GLU A 136 -13.20 16.67 -15.76
CA GLU A 136 -11.97 17.43 -15.57
C GLU A 136 -11.50 17.43 -14.11
N TRP A 137 -12.41 17.69 -13.17
CA TRP A 137 -12.12 17.68 -11.73
C TRP A 137 -11.58 16.32 -11.28
N SER A 138 -12.26 15.24 -11.66
CA SER A 138 -11.85 13.88 -11.31
C SER A 138 -10.49 13.52 -11.92
N ARG A 139 -10.25 13.91 -13.18
CA ARG A 139 -8.95 13.74 -13.85
C ARG A 139 -7.86 14.53 -13.15
N LEU A 140 -8.14 15.76 -12.73
CA LEU A 140 -7.20 16.62 -12.01
C LEU A 140 -6.82 16.01 -10.66
N CYS A 141 -7.80 15.61 -9.84
CA CYS A 141 -7.54 14.92 -8.57
C CYS A 141 -6.66 13.69 -8.77
N GLY A 142 -6.99 12.84 -9.76
CA GLY A 142 -6.19 11.66 -10.09
C GLY A 142 -4.78 12.01 -10.60
N ALA A 143 -4.62 13.09 -11.36
CA ALA A 143 -3.33 13.55 -11.86
C ALA A 143 -2.44 14.09 -10.73
N LEU A 144 -3.00 14.87 -9.81
CA LEU A 144 -2.30 15.39 -8.63
C LEU A 144 -1.86 14.26 -7.71
N THR A 145 -2.74 13.29 -7.42
CA THR A 145 -2.39 12.09 -6.63
C THR A 145 -1.20 11.35 -7.24
N ARG A 146 -1.19 11.16 -8.57
CA ARG A 146 -0.07 10.49 -9.25
C ARG A 146 1.21 11.32 -9.25
N ARG A 147 1.11 12.62 -9.49
CA ARG A 147 2.26 13.53 -9.64
C ARG A 147 2.95 13.79 -8.31
N PHE A 148 2.19 14.11 -7.27
CA PHE A 148 2.71 14.52 -5.97
C PHE A 148 2.77 13.37 -4.95
N ARG A 149 2.17 12.21 -5.28
CA ARG A 149 2.08 11.03 -4.40
C ARG A 149 1.37 11.30 -3.06
N VAL A 150 0.61 12.39 -2.98
CA VAL A 150 -0.31 12.70 -1.88
C VAL A 150 -1.66 12.05 -2.17
N PRO A 151 -2.27 11.32 -1.24
CA PRO A 151 -3.63 10.80 -1.39
C PRO A 151 -4.64 11.96 -1.56
N ILE A 152 -5.29 12.02 -2.73
CA ILE A 152 -6.40 12.94 -3.00
C ILE A 152 -7.57 12.10 -3.52
N ASP A 153 -8.62 12.00 -2.69
CA ASP A 153 -9.85 11.29 -3.03
C ASP A 153 -10.89 12.29 -3.57
N ASP A 154 -11.35 12.06 -4.81
CA ASP A 154 -12.50 12.77 -5.36
C ASP A 154 -13.77 12.27 -4.67
N ARG A 155 -14.41 13.16 -3.90
CA ARG A 155 -15.60 12.91 -3.12
C ARG A 155 -16.87 13.40 -3.81
N THR A 156 -16.84 13.77 -5.08
CA THR A 156 -18.02 14.26 -5.82
C THR A 156 -19.21 13.30 -5.71
N GLY A 157 -20.34 13.80 -5.20
CA GLY A 157 -21.53 13.01 -4.88
C GLY A 157 -21.37 11.97 -3.76
N GLY A 158 -20.27 12.05 -3.02
CA GLY A 158 -19.95 11.23 -1.85
C GLY A 158 -20.26 11.94 -0.54
N VAL A 159 -19.78 11.35 0.56
CA VAL A 159 -19.92 11.89 1.90
C VAL A 159 -18.62 12.59 2.29
N LEU A 160 -18.73 13.80 2.84
CA LEU A 160 -17.63 14.59 3.38
C LEU A 160 -18.08 15.24 4.69
N ARG A 161 -17.13 15.51 5.59
CA ARG A 161 -17.42 16.14 6.87
C ARG A 161 -18.05 17.53 6.67
N LEU A 162 -19.03 17.86 7.50
CA LEU A 162 -19.65 19.19 7.50
C LEU A 162 -18.61 20.26 7.84
N LEU A 163 -18.75 21.44 7.24
CA LEU A 163 -17.87 22.60 7.37
C LEU A 163 -17.67 23.02 8.83
N SER A 164 -18.77 23.08 9.57
CA SER A 164 -18.79 23.56 10.95
C SER A 164 -18.62 22.44 11.98
N ALA A 165 -18.68 21.17 11.55
CA ALA A 165 -18.48 20.05 12.45
C ALA A 165 -16.99 19.88 12.84
N PRO A 166 -16.69 19.64 14.14
CA PRO A 166 -15.33 19.45 14.62
C PRO A 166 -14.69 18.17 14.06
N HIS A 167 -13.37 18.00 14.16
CA HIS A 167 -12.77 16.69 13.93
C HIS A 167 -13.09 15.76 15.11
N ARG A 168 -13.30 14.46 14.86
CA ARG A 168 -13.49 13.42 15.90
C ARG A 168 -12.33 13.21 16.91
N HIS A 169 -11.27 13.98 16.76
CA HIS A 169 -10.07 13.97 17.63
C HIS A 169 -9.85 15.38 18.19
N HIS A 170 -10.89 16.23 18.13
CA HIS A 170 -10.91 17.62 18.57
C HIS A 170 -9.85 18.54 17.93
N TYR A 171 -9.26 18.12 16.80
CA TYR A 171 -8.42 18.99 16.02
C TYR A 171 -9.23 20.12 15.38
N ARG A 172 -8.65 21.33 15.39
CA ARG A 172 -9.18 22.47 14.65
C ARG A 172 -9.22 22.12 13.16
N ALA A 173 -10.31 22.48 12.51
CA ALA A 173 -10.48 22.23 11.09
C ALA A 173 -11.03 23.48 10.39
N PRO A 174 -10.33 24.62 10.52
CA PRO A 174 -10.81 25.92 10.07
C PRO A 174 -11.00 25.96 8.56
N VAL A 175 -12.00 26.73 8.13
CA VAL A 175 -12.09 27.19 6.74
C VAL A 175 -10.98 28.21 6.51
N LEU A 176 -10.13 27.95 5.52
CA LEU A 176 -8.94 28.75 5.22
C LEU A 176 -9.26 29.88 4.24
N GLY A 177 -10.26 29.69 3.38
CA GLY A 177 -10.69 30.70 2.41
C GLY A 177 -11.62 30.11 1.35
N GLY A 178 -12.18 30.98 0.51
CA GLY A 178 -13.09 30.57 -0.57
C GLY A 178 -13.98 31.71 -1.05
N THR A 179 -14.58 31.52 -2.22
CA THR A 179 -15.62 32.40 -2.79
C THR A 179 -17.01 31.80 -2.67
N LEU A 180 -17.12 30.52 -2.28
CA LEU A 180 -18.40 29.83 -2.13
C LEU A 180 -19.20 30.39 -0.95
N THR A 181 -20.47 30.73 -1.18
CA THR A 181 -21.39 31.25 -0.17
C THR A 181 -22.67 30.42 -0.12
N SER A 182 -23.49 30.62 0.92
CA SER A 182 -24.81 29.98 1.01
C SER A 182 -25.77 30.39 -0.12
N GLU A 183 -25.49 31.52 -0.78
CA GLU A 183 -26.25 32.08 -1.90
C GLU A 183 -25.78 31.57 -3.27
N THR A 184 -24.65 30.84 -3.34
CA THR A 184 -24.15 30.31 -4.60
C THR A 184 -25.18 29.37 -5.24
N GLU A 185 -25.59 29.67 -6.47
CA GLU A 185 -26.55 28.88 -7.22
C GLU A 185 -26.00 27.49 -7.55
N LEU A 186 -26.71 26.45 -7.12
CA LEU A 186 -26.42 25.07 -7.48
C LEU A 186 -27.20 24.67 -8.73
N PRO A 187 -26.61 23.88 -9.65
CA PRO A 187 -27.32 23.42 -10.83
C PRO A 187 -28.55 22.58 -10.44
N ALA A 188 -29.64 22.77 -11.18
CA ALA A 188 -30.88 22.07 -10.96
C ALA A 188 -30.69 20.54 -11.04
N ILE A 189 -31.38 19.81 -10.15
CA ILE A 189 -31.37 18.35 -10.16
C ILE A 189 -32.09 17.88 -11.44
N PRO A 190 -31.47 17.09 -12.33
CA PRO A 190 -32.12 16.65 -13.55
C PRO A 190 -33.37 15.79 -13.25
N ALA A 191 -34.55 16.24 -13.71
CA ALA A 191 -35.86 15.62 -13.42
C ALA A 191 -35.96 14.13 -13.81
N ASN A 192 -35.20 13.70 -14.83
CA ASN A 192 -35.23 12.32 -15.35
C ASN A 192 -34.08 11.44 -14.86
N ARG A 193 -33.31 11.88 -13.86
CA ARG A 193 -32.55 10.93 -13.08
C ARG A 193 -33.48 10.37 -12.01
N THR A 194 -34.06 9.20 -12.30
CA THR A 194 -34.30 8.21 -11.24
C THR A 194 -33.06 8.29 -10.34
N PRO A 195 -33.20 8.52 -9.00
CA PRO A 195 -32.04 8.49 -8.13
C PRO A 195 -31.34 7.21 -8.52
N ARG A 196 -30.14 7.32 -9.11
CA ARG A 196 -29.40 6.15 -9.61
C ARG A 196 -29.48 5.21 -8.41
N ARG A 197 -30.31 4.16 -8.49
CA ARG A 197 -30.58 3.24 -7.38
C ARG A 197 -29.27 2.51 -7.23
N GLY A 198 -28.33 3.13 -6.49
CA GLY A 198 -26.94 3.30 -6.90
C GLY A 198 -26.48 2.19 -7.81
N ALA A 199 -26.72 2.31 -9.13
CA ALA A 199 -26.89 1.21 -10.09
C ALA A 199 -26.29 -0.10 -9.60
N LYS A 200 -26.98 -0.82 -8.69
CA LYS A 200 -26.42 -1.78 -7.72
C LYS A 200 -24.92 -1.92 -7.93
N ARG A 201 -24.15 -0.88 -7.57
CA ARG A 201 -22.78 -0.67 -8.08
C ARG A 201 -22.14 -2.00 -7.80
N GLN A 202 -21.92 -2.82 -8.84
CA GLN A 202 -21.14 -4.02 -8.68
C GLN A 202 -19.85 -3.41 -8.20
N ARG A 203 -19.64 -3.55 -6.89
CA ARG A 203 -18.54 -2.90 -6.19
C ARG A 203 -17.37 -3.10 -7.13
N PRO A 204 -16.66 -2.04 -7.57
CA PRO A 204 -15.37 -2.24 -8.15
C PRO A 204 -14.67 -3.16 -7.15
N SER A 205 -14.37 -4.38 -7.56
CA SER A 205 -13.77 -5.38 -6.69
C SER A 205 -12.31 -5.02 -6.37
N GLY A 206 -11.97 -3.72 -6.44
CA GLY A 206 -10.71 -3.08 -6.14
C GLY A 206 -10.85 -2.27 -4.85
N ARG A 207 -10.86 -3.02 -3.74
CA ARG A 207 -10.39 -2.71 -2.37
C ARG A 207 -11.29 -3.48 -1.40
N ALA A 208 -10.84 -4.69 -1.06
CA ALA A 208 -11.42 -5.47 0.01
C ALA A 208 -11.17 -4.77 1.36
N THR A 209 -12.19 -4.11 1.89
CA THR A 209 -12.21 -3.58 3.27
C THR A 209 -13.30 -4.22 4.14
N VAL A 210 -13.84 -5.38 3.75
CA VAL A 210 -14.67 -6.19 4.65
C VAL A 210 -14.11 -7.61 4.68
N ARG A 211 -13.78 -8.06 5.89
CA ARG A 211 -13.24 -9.40 6.18
C ARG A 211 -14.24 -10.46 5.73
N ASP A 212 -13.97 -11.15 4.64
CA ASP A 212 -14.71 -12.36 4.29
C ASP A 212 -14.00 -13.57 4.92
N THR A 213 -14.43 -13.96 6.13
CA THR A 213 -14.01 -15.19 6.82
C THR A 213 -14.79 -16.42 6.34
N SER A 214 -15.57 -16.29 5.26
CA SER A 214 -16.38 -17.39 4.76
C SER A 214 -15.54 -18.62 4.45
N ARG A 215 -16.18 -19.77 4.64
CA ARG A 215 -15.72 -21.09 4.19
C ARG A 215 -15.24 -21.05 2.72
N SER A 216 -15.94 -20.30 1.86
CA SER A 216 -15.58 -20.11 0.44
C SER A 216 -14.26 -19.37 0.23
N ALA A 217 -13.95 -18.36 1.05
CA ALA A 217 -12.70 -17.61 0.92
C ALA A 217 -11.47 -18.46 1.28
N ARG A 218 -11.61 -19.33 2.30
CA ARG A 218 -10.59 -20.31 2.72
C ARG A 218 -10.35 -21.35 1.63
N GLU A 219 -11.41 -21.99 1.16
CA GLU A 219 -11.36 -22.99 0.10
C GLU A 219 -10.75 -22.45 -1.20
N PHE A 220 -11.10 -21.22 -1.59
CA PHE A 220 -10.50 -20.57 -2.76
C PHE A 220 -8.98 -20.32 -2.57
N GLY A 221 -8.51 -20.12 -1.34
CA GLY A 221 -7.09 -19.93 -1.03
C GLY A 221 -6.28 -21.19 -1.13
N GLU A 222 -6.79 -22.25 -0.53
CA GLU A 222 -6.20 -23.57 -0.62
C GLU A 222 -6.18 -24.08 -2.08
N ALA A 223 -7.25 -23.86 -2.84
CA ALA A 223 -7.30 -24.19 -4.27
C ALA A 223 -6.22 -23.45 -5.09
N CYS A 224 -6.00 -22.15 -4.83
CA CYS A 224 -4.87 -21.42 -5.42
C CYS A 224 -3.51 -22.03 -5.05
N ALA A 225 -3.33 -22.50 -3.81
CA ALA A 225 -2.08 -23.11 -3.37
C ALA A 225 -1.83 -24.44 -4.08
N LEU A 226 -2.85 -25.30 -4.16
CA LEU A 226 -2.80 -26.58 -4.86
C LEU A 226 -2.44 -26.39 -6.34
N HIS A 227 -3.07 -25.44 -7.03
CA HIS A 227 -2.77 -25.22 -8.44
C HIS A 227 -1.34 -24.72 -8.68
N ARG A 228 -0.82 -23.83 -7.82
CA ARG A 228 0.57 -23.37 -7.88
C ARG A 228 1.59 -24.47 -7.58
N ALA A 229 1.22 -25.47 -6.79
CA ALA A 229 2.02 -26.65 -6.52
C ALA A 229 1.97 -27.68 -7.67
N GLY A 230 1.35 -27.35 -8.80
CA GLY A 230 1.23 -28.25 -9.96
C GLY A 230 0.25 -29.40 -9.72
N VAL A 231 -0.60 -29.32 -8.70
CA VAL A 231 -1.58 -30.38 -8.41
C VAL A 231 -2.65 -30.39 -9.51
N PRO A 232 -2.87 -31.54 -10.19
CA PRO A 232 -3.93 -31.67 -11.19
C PRO A 232 -5.31 -31.42 -10.61
N VAL A 233 -6.24 -30.91 -11.43
CA VAL A 233 -7.60 -30.53 -11.01
C VAL A 233 -8.35 -31.65 -10.30
N ASP A 234 -8.26 -32.90 -10.77
CA ASP A 234 -8.97 -34.04 -10.18
C ASP A 234 -8.44 -34.36 -8.76
N ARG A 235 -7.13 -34.19 -8.57
CA ARG A 235 -6.48 -34.38 -7.27
C ARG A 235 -6.77 -33.22 -6.34
N ALA A 236 -6.78 -31.98 -6.85
CA ALA A 236 -7.13 -30.80 -6.06
C ALA A 236 -8.58 -30.85 -5.58
N TRP A 237 -9.52 -31.30 -6.42
CA TRP A 237 -10.90 -31.50 -6.01
C TRP A 237 -11.02 -32.57 -4.92
N ARG A 238 -10.36 -33.72 -5.06
CA ARG A 238 -10.36 -34.77 -4.02
C ARG A 238 -9.86 -34.27 -2.66
N ILE A 239 -8.78 -33.48 -2.66
CA ILE A 239 -8.25 -32.86 -1.43
C ILE A 239 -9.27 -31.89 -0.82
N GLN A 240 -9.96 -31.12 -1.65
CA GLN A 240 -10.98 -30.17 -1.20
C GLN A 240 -12.30 -30.83 -0.82
N ASN A 241 -12.59 -32.04 -1.32
CA ASN A 241 -13.81 -32.79 -1.07
C ASN A 241 -13.81 -33.48 0.31
N ARG A 242 -13.65 -32.68 1.37
CA ARG A 242 -13.68 -33.12 2.76
C ARG A 242 -15.03 -32.79 3.43
N PRO A 243 -15.43 -33.50 4.51
CA PRO A 243 -16.60 -33.13 5.30
C PRO A 243 -16.61 -31.63 5.63
N GLY A 244 -17.72 -30.95 5.35
CA GLY A 244 -17.90 -29.53 5.65
C GLY A 244 -17.25 -28.53 4.69
N SER A 245 -16.77 -28.94 3.50
CA SER A 245 -16.28 -28.02 2.44
C SER A 245 -17.35 -27.67 1.40
N LYS A 246 -17.18 -26.54 0.71
CA LYS A 246 -18.04 -26.15 -0.43
C LYS A 246 -17.84 -27.07 -1.63
N ALA A 247 -16.65 -27.65 -1.80
CA ALA A 247 -16.38 -28.65 -2.83
C ALA A 247 -17.27 -29.89 -2.66
N ARG A 248 -17.47 -30.35 -1.41
CA ARG A 248 -18.37 -31.46 -1.09
C ARG A 248 -19.85 -31.08 -1.24
N GLU A 249 -20.23 -29.88 -0.78
CA GLU A 249 -21.62 -29.40 -0.87
C GLU A 249 -22.11 -29.19 -2.32
N ARG A 250 -21.22 -28.75 -3.22
CA ARG A 250 -21.61 -28.32 -4.58
C ARG A 250 -21.35 -29.36 -5.66
N GLY A 251 -20.57 -30.38 -5.36
CA GLY A 251 -20.07 -31.34 -6.33
C GLY A 251 -18.99 -30.76 -7.25
N GLU A 252 -18.28 -31.66 -7.92
CA GLU A 252 -17.08 -31.36 -8.70
C GLU A 252 -17.32 -30.35 -9.82
N HIS A 253 -18.38 -30.54 -10.61
CA HIS A 253 -18.68 -29.69 -11.75
C HIS A 253 -18.86 -28.22 -11.34
N SER A 254 -19.66 -27.98 -10.29
CA SER A 254 -19.90 -26.64 -9.76
C SER A 254 -18.65 -26.03 -9.14
N TRP A 255 -17.85 -26.84 -8.43
CA TRP A 255 -16.59 -26.39 -7.85
C TRP A 255 -15.60 -25.95 -8.92
N ARG A 256 -15.44 -26.74 -10.00
CA ARG A 256 -14.57 -26.37 -11.13
C ARG A 256 -15.01 -25.06 -11.77
N ARG A 257 -16.32 -24.87 -11.96
CA ARG A 257 -16.89 -23.67 -12.60
C ARG A 257 -16.71 -22.40 -11.76
N TYR A 258 -16.95 -22.48 -10.45
CA TYR A 258 -17.02 -21.29 -9.58
C TYR A 258 -15.75 -21.03 -8.77
N VAL A 259 -14.88 -22.02 -8.61
CA VAL A 259 -13.64 -21.93 -7.83
C VAL A 259 -12.45 -22.13 -8.76
N TRP A 260 -12.33 -23.33 -9.36
CA TRP A 260 -11.11 -23.71 -10.08
C TRP A 260 -10.83 -22.89 -11.34
N LEU A 261 -11.86 -22.53 -12.10
CA LEU A 261 -11.71 -21.69 -13.29
C LEU A 261 -11.08 -20.32 -12.96
N ASP A 262 -11.50 -19.71 -11.84
CA ASP A 262 -10.92 -18.44 -11.39
C ASP A 262 -9.51 -18.64 -10.85
N VAL A 263 -9.24 -19.76 -10.16
CA VAL A 263 -7.89 -20.15 -9.71
C VAL A 263 -6.92 -20.26 -10.90
N VAL A 264 -7.26 -21.05 -11.92
CA VAL A 264 -6.42 -21.27 -13.10
C VAL A 264 -6.16 -19.97 -13.85
N THR A 265 -7.20 -19.13 -13.98
CA THR A 265 -7.10 -17.83 -14.66
C THR A 265 -6.18 -16.88 -13.89
N ILE A 266 -6.26 -16.85 -12.56
CA ILE A 266 -5.41 -15.99 -11.72
C ILE A 266 -3.97 -16.47 -11.73
N VAL A 267 -3.72 -17.77 -11.58
CA VAL A 267 -2.36 -18.32 -11.56
C VAL A 267 -1.69 -18.14 -12.93
N ALA A 268 -2.41 -18.34 -14.04
CA ALA A 268 -1.88 -18.07 -15.37
C ALA A 268 -1.51 -16.59 -15.56
N ALA A 269 -2.28 -15.66 -14.98
CA ALA A 269 -1.97 -14.24 -15.01
C ALA A 269 -0.75 -13.89 -14.15
N GLU A 270 -0.63 -14.52 -12.97
CA GLU A 270 0.55 -14.41 -12.09
C GLU A 270 1.83 -14.94 -12.75
N GLU A 271 1.72 -15.97 -13.58
CA GLU A 271 2.83 -16.58 -14.33
C GLU A 271 3.20 -15.81 -15.61
N GLY A 272 2.45 -14.75 -15.95
CA GLY A 272 2.71 -13.96 -17.16
C GLY A 272 2.43 -14.71 -18.45
N ILE A 273 1.56 -15.72 -18.43
CA ILE A 273 1.17 -16.48 -19.63
C ILE A 273 0.40 -15.56 -20.58
N SER A 274 0.58 -15.75 -21.89
CA SER A 274 -0.21 -15.06 -22.90
C SER A 274 -1.71 -15.35 -22.74
N GLU A 275 -2.57 -14.45 -23.23
CA GLU A 275 -4.02 -14.65 -23.17
C GLU A 275 -4.45 -15.99 -23.81
N ASP A 276 -3.87 -16.35 -24.96
CA ASP A 276 -4.11 -17.63 -25.63
C ASP A 276 -3.67 -18.84 -24.80
N GLY A 277 -2.47 -18.79 -24.21
CA GLY A 277 -1.96 -19.87 -23.37
C GLY A 277 -2.79 -20.04 -22.10
N ALA A 278 -3.22 -18.93 -21.49
CA ALA A 278 -4.09 -18.93 -20.31
C ALA A 278 -5.49 -19.49 -20.65
N TRP A 279 -6.01 -19.18 -21.84
CA TRP A 279 -7.28 -19.73 -22.31
C TRP A 279 -7.21 -21.23 -22.54
N GLN A 280 -6.15 -21.73 -23.20
CA GLN A 280 -5.97 -23.17 -23.42
C GLN A 280 -5.82 -23.93 -22.10
N ARG A 281 -5.09 -23.35 -21.13
CA ARG A 281 -4.97 -23.92 -19.78
C ARG A 281 -6.30 -23.93 -19.02
N ALA A 282 -7.10 -22.87 -19.13
CA ALA A 282 -8.44 -22.84 -18.56
C ALA A 282 -9.37 -23.86 -19.22
N LEU A 283 -9.28 -24.03 -20.55
CA LEU A 283 -10.07 -24.98 -21.32
C LEU A 283 -9.71 -26.44 -20.98
N SER A 284 -8.43 -26.75 -20.75
CA SER A 284 -8.00 -28.09 -20.34
C SER A 284 -8.45 -28.42 -18.92
N ALA A 285 -8.33 -27.48 -17.97
CA ALA A 285 -8.70 -27.70 -16.57
C ALA A 285 -10.23 -27.67 -16.32
N CYS A 286 -10.96 -26.86 -17.09
CA CYS A 286 -12.36 -26.52 -16.85
C CYS A 286 -13.23 -26.55 -18.14
N ARG A 287 -13.03 -27.56 -19.01
CA ARG A 287 -13.67 -27.66 -20.34
C ARG A 287 -15.14 -27.30 -20.37
N ALA A 288 -15.97 -27.95 -19.54
CA ALA A 288 -17.41 -27.72 -19.53
C ALA A 288 -17.80 -26.29 -19.10
N ALA A 289 -17.04 -25.69 -18.16
CA ALA A 289 -17.28 -24.31 -17.73
C ALA A 289 -16.87 -23.31 -18.81
N CYS A 290 -15.73 -23.53 -19.47
CA CYS A 290 -15.23 -22.69 -20.56
C CYS A 290 -16.15 -22.73 -21.78
N ASN A 291 -16.64 -23.91 -22.18
CA ASN A 291 -17.61 -24.07 -23.27
C ASN A 291 -18.91 -23.30 -22.98
N LYS A 292 -19.35 -23.29 -21.72
CA LYS A 292 -20.58 -22.58 -21.31
C LYS A 292 -20.46 -21.06 -21.28
N ILE A 293 -19.31 -20.51 -20.88
CA ILE A 293 -19.14 -19.05 -20.75
C ILE A 293 -18.59 -18.39 -22.03
N GLY A 294 -17.84 -19.14 -22.84
CA GLY A 294 -17.15 -18.64 -24.01
C GLY A 294 -15.93 -17.76 -23.69
N ARG A 295 -15.01 -17.68 -24.66
CA ARG A 295 -13.73 -16.97 -24.54
C ARG A 295 -13.92 -15.48 -24.27
N ALA A 296 -14.86 -14.82 -24.96
CA ALA A 296 -15.13 -13.40 -24.79
C ALA A 296 -15.57 -13.05 -23.35
N SER A 297 -16.40 -13.89 -22.73
CA SER A 297 -16.85 -13.65 -21.36
C SER A 297 -15.75 -13.96 -20.34
N TRP A 298 -14.94 -15.00 -20.58
CA TRP A 298 -13.75 -15.30 -19.80
C TRP A 298 -12.69 -14.21 -19.88
N ARG A 299 -12.49 -13.58 -21.05
CA ARG A 299 -11.50 -12.51 -21.26
C ARG A 299 -11.65 -11.36 -20.24
N ARG A 300 -12.88 -11.02 -19.83
CA ARG A 300 -13.13 -10.04 -18.77
C ARG A 300 -12.64 -10.47 -17.39
N ARG A 301 -12.59 -11.78 -17.12
CA ARG A 301 -11.95 -12.34 -15.91
C ARG A 301 -10.43 -12.32 -16.04
N TRP A 302 -9.92 -12.71 -17.21
CA TRP A 302 -8.50 -12.66 -17.54
C TRP A 302 -7.92 -11.25 -17.36
N LEU A 303 -8.52 -10.23 -17.97
CA LEU A 303 -8.04 -8.85 -17.85
C LEU A 303 -8.02 -8.36 -16.39
N ARG A 304 -9.03 -8.73 -15.59
CA ARG A 304 -9.04 -8.44 -14.15
C ARG A 304 -7.94 -9.18 -13.39
N ALA A 305 -7.67 -10.44 -13.76
CA ALA A 305 -6.60 -11.22 -13.17
C ALA A 305 -5.22 -10.67 -13.53
N VAL A 306 -5.00 -10.27 -14.78
CA VAL A 306 -3.78 -9.61 -15.27
C VAL A 306 -3.57 -8.29 -14.54
N ASP A 307 -4.61 -7.46 -14.44
CA ASP A 307 -4.51 -6.18 -13.74
C ASP A 307 -4.21 -6.38 -12.24
N ALA A 308 -4.91 -7.33 -11.61
CA ALA A 308 -4.65 -7.69 -10.22
C ALA A 308 -3.30 -8.40 -9.98
N ALA A 309 -2.66 -8.93 -11.04
CA ALA A 309 -1.32 -9.51 -10.98
C ALA A 309 -0.22 -8.46 -11.11
N LYS A 310 -0.51 -7.28 -11.68
CA LYS A 310 0.42 -6.13 -11.73
C LYS A 310 0.66 -5.55 -10.34
N ASP A 311 -0.37 -5.55 -9.51
CA ASP A 311 -0.25 -5.22 -8.09
C ASP A 311 0.42 -6.39 -7.37
N GLU A 312 1.59 -6.14 -6.77
CA GLU A 312 2.30 -7.12 -5.94
C GLU A 312 1.38 -7.62 -4.82
N ARG A 313 0.74 -8.77 -5.04
CA ARG A 313 0.12 -9.56 -4.00
C ARG A 313 1.26 -10.30 -3.28
N PRO A 314 1.64 -9.95 -2.04
CA PRO A 314 2.15 -10.99 -1.16
C PRO A 314 0.99 -12.00 -1.08
N ARG A 315 1.20 -13.23 -1.57
CA ARG A 315 0.16 -14.26 -1.72
C ARG A 315 -0.58 -14.47 -0.38
N ARG A 316 -1.68 -13.72 -0.21
CA ARG A 316 -2.64 -13.60 0.90
C ARG A 316 -2.12 -13.08 2.26
N ARG A 317 -3.02 -12.31 2.91
CA ARG A 317 -3.03 -11.81 4.30
C ARG A 317 -1.88 -10.88 4.74
N ARG A 318 -2.18 -9.57 4.77
CA ARG A 318 -1.70 -8.72 5.88
C ARG A 318 -2.39 -9.16 7.18
N VAL A 319 -1.64 -9.20 8.28
CA VAL A 319 -2.11 -9.01 9.69
C VAL A 319 -2.30 -7.50 9.72
N ALA A 320 -3.52 -7.02 9.65
CA ALA A 320 -4.35 -6.68 10.80
C ALA A 320 -3.58 -5.81 11.81
N GLU A 321 -3.76 -4.50 11.70
CA GLU A 321 -4.23 -3.77 12.87
C GLU A 321 -5.74 -4.04 12.94
N SER A 322 -6.15 -4.78 13.96
CA SER A 322 -7.52 -5.16 14.19
C SER A 322 -7.99 -4.45 15.45
N VAL A 323 -8.79 -3.40 15.29
CA VAL A 323 -9.84 -3.13 16.27
C VAL A 323 -10.85 -4.27 16.11
N ALA A 324 -10.81 -5.22 17.04
CA ALA A 324 -11.78 -6.31 17.10
C ALA A 324 -12.88 -5.92 18.09
N THR A 325 -14.11 -6.34 17.79
CA THR A 325 -15.21 -6.37 18.74
C THR A 325 -14.76 -7.08 20.01
N THR A 326 -15.02 -6.46 21.16
CA THR A 326 -14.38 -6.71 22.47
C THR A 326 -14.37 -8.20 22.88
N ALA A 327 -15.43 -8.96 22.60
CA ALA A 327 -15.52 -10.37 22.96
C ALA A 327 -14.73 -11.32 22.03
N ALA A 328 -14.77 -11.11 20.71
CA ALA A 328 -13.99 -11.89 19.74
C ALA A 328 -12.49 -11.54 19.82
N SER A 329 -12.17 -10.31 20.25
CA SER A 329 -10.80 -9.88 20.51
C SER A 329 -10.20 -10.54 21.76
N ALA A 330 -10.98 -10.65 22.84
CA ALA A 330 -10.53 -11.22 24.11
C ALA A 330 -10.19 -12.72 23.96
N MET A 331 -11.05 -13.49 23.29
CA MET A 331 -10.78 -14.91 23.04
C MET A 331 -9.57 -15.12 22.11
N ALA A 332 -9.38 -14.27 21.11
CA ALA A 332 -8.20 -14.32 20.25
C ALA A 332 -6.92 -13.96 21.03
N ALA A 333 -6.98 -12.97 21.92
CA ALA A 333 -5.86 -12.60 22.80
C ALA A 333 -5.51 -13.75 23.76
N ALA A 334 -6.49 -14.32 24.46
CA ALA A 334 -6.30 -15.47 25.36
C ALA A 334 -5.67 -16.67 24.64
N ARG A 335 -6.12 -16.97 23.41
CA ARG A 335 -5.50 -18.03 22.59
C ARG A 335 -4.06 -17.71 22.19
N ILE A 336 -3.75 -16.44 21.89
CA ILE A 336 -2.38 -16.02 21.57
C ILE A 336 -1.48 -16.18 22.80
N ASP A 337 -1.95 -15.82 24.00
CA ASP A 337 -1.16 -15.92 25.23
C ASP A 337 -0.98 -17.37 25.70
N ALA A 338 -2.01 -18.21 25.57
CA ALA A 338 -1.88 -19.65 25.78
C ALA A 338 -0.88 -20.27 24.79
N THR A 339 -0.94 -19.86 23.50
CA THR A 339 0.04 -20.30 22.50
C THR A 339 1.46 -19.84 22.85
N ARG A 340 1.64 -18.61 23.37
CA ARG A 340 2.94 -18.13 23.87
C ARG A 340 3.44 -18.96 25.04
N SER A 341 2.57 -19.24 26.00
CA SER A 341 2.91 -20.02 27.20
C SER A 341 3.37 -21.42 26.83
N GLY A 342 2.63 -22.12 25.96
CA GLY A 342 3.05 -23.44 25.46
C GLY A 342 4.36 -23.39 24.66
N LEU A 343 4.58 -22.31 23.88
CA LEU A 343 5.84 -22.11 23.16
C LEU A 343 7.03 -21.80 24.09
N ASP A 344 6.82 -21.07 25.20
CA ASP A 344 7.85 -20.82 26.21
C ASP A 344 8.22 -22.09 26.98
N GLU A 345 7.23 -22.94 27.30
CA GLU A 345 7.46 -24.25 27.92
C GLU A 345 8.24 -25.17 26.98
N ALA A 346 7.85 -25.25 25.71
CA ALA A 346 8.59 -25.98 24.68
C ALA A 346 10.02 -25.45 24.48
N LEU A 347 10.19 -24.12 24.56
CA LEU A 347 11.50 -23.48 24.46
C LEU A 347 12.40 -23.79 25.66
N ALA A 348 11.84 -23.83 26.87
CA ALA A 348 12.57 -24.22 28.08
C ALA A 348 13.01 -25.70 28.03
N ALA A 349 12.17 -26.56 27.45
CA ALA A 349 12.48 -27.98 27.26
C ALA A 349 13.48 -28.25 26.11
N ALA A 350 13.74 -27.27 25.23
CA ALA A 350 14.61 -27.43 24.05
C ALA A 350 16.12 -27.52 24.35
N GLY A 351 16.52 -27.49 25.62
CA GLY A 351 17.91 -27.51 26.11
C GLY A 351 18.58 -26.14 26.09
N ASP A 352 19.90 -26.10 26.28
CA ASP A 352 20.65 -24.84 26.32
C ASP A 352 20.74 -24.17 24.93
N LEU A 353 20.17 -22.95 24.84
CA LEU A 353 20.19 -22.08 23.67
C LEU A 353 21.20 -20.92 23.82
N GLY A 354 21.91 -20.88 24.96
CA GLY A 354 22.91 -19.89 25.31
C GLY A 354 22.46 -18.46 25.07
N ARG A 355 23.34 -17.66 24.43
CA ARG A 355 23.10 -16.24 24.14
C ARG A 355 21.92 -15.97 23.19
N ARG A 356 21.33 -17.01 22.58
CA ARG A 356 20.24 -16.88 21.59
C ARG A 356 18.85 -17.07 22.18
N LEU A 357 18.73 -17.49 23.45
CA LEU A 357 17.44 -17.73 24.12
C LEU A 357 16.45 -16.57 23.93
N LYS A 358 16.87 -15.33 24.17
CA LYS A 358 16.02 -14.14 24.02
C LYS A 358 15.54 -13.91 22.59
N SER A 359 16.38 -14.19 21.59
CA SER A 359 16.02 -14.07 20.17
C SER A 359 15.02 -15.14 19.76
N CYS A 360 15.22 -16.39 20.21
CA CYS A 360 14.30 -17.49 19.98
C CYS A 360 12.93 -17.23 20.62
N ARG A 361 12.90 -16.79 21.89
CA ARG A 361 11.66 -16.37 22.57
C ARG A 361 10.94 -15.26 21.82
N SER A 362 11.64 -14.19 21.46
CA SER A 362 11.03 -13.07 20.73
C SER A 362 10.46 -13.48 19.37
N LEU A 363 11.11 -14.42 18.69
CA LEU A 363 10.63 -15.01 17.44
C LEU A 363 9.35 -15.84 17.66
N LEU A 364 9.33 -16.71 18.68
CA LEU A 364 8.16 -17.53 19.01
C LEU A 364 6.96 -16.67 19.46
N HIS A 365 7.19 -15.61 20.24
CA HIS A 365 6.11 -14.68 20.63
C HIS A 365 5.52 -13.96 19.42
N ALA A 366 6.35 -13.59 18.45
CA ALA A 366 5.91 -13.02 17.19
C ALA A 366 5.10 -14.03 16.35
N LEU A 367 5.49 -15.31 16.37
CA LEU A 367 4.81 -16.41 15.67
C LEU A 367 3.51 -16.86 16.33
N ALA A 368 3.38 -16.79 17.66
CA ALA A 368 2.16 -17.17 18.38
C ALA A 368 0.93 -16.44 17.83
N ALA A 369 1.06 -15.12 17.61
CA ALA A 369 0.03 -14.32 16.97
C ALA A 369 -0.25 -14.77 15.52
N VAL A 370 0.77 -15.21 14.79
CA VAL A 370 0.65 -15.69 13.42
C VAL A 370 0.02 -17.08 13.36
N PHE A 371 0.28 -17.99 14.30
CA PHE A 371 -0.38 -19.31 14.36
C PHE A 371 -1.88 -19.15 14.57
N VAL A 372 -2.29 -18.31 15.53
CA VAL A 372 -3.71 -18.09 15.83
C VAL A 372 -4.45 -17.35 14.70
N THR A 373 -3.80 -16.38 14.05
CA THR A 373 -4.50 -15.47 13.10
C THR A 373 -4.25 -15.78 11.62
N ARG A 374 -3.17 -16.47 11.29
CA ARG A 374 -2.70 -16.69 9.91
C ARG A 374 -2.23 -18.12 9.63
N GLU A 375 -2.51 -19.08 10.51
CA GLU A 375 -2.08 -20.48 10.31
C GLU A 375 -0.57 -20.54 10.03
N GLY A 376 0.20 -19.69 10.73
CA GLY A 376 1.66 -19.68 10.64
C GLY A 376 2.27 -19.07 9.37
N SER A 377 1.47 -18.55 8.44
CA SER A 377 1.97 -17.91 7.22
C SER A 377 2.50 -16.49 7.46
N VAL A 378 3.81 -16.29 7.29
CA VAL A 378 4.47 -15.00 7.49
C VAL A 378 5.76 -14.87 6.68
N SER A 379 6.01 -13.67 6.15
CA SER A 379 7.31 -13.34 5.50
C SER A 379 8.39 -13.10 6.53
N VAL A 380 9.64 -13.43 6.20
CA VAL A 380 10.79 -13.17 7.09
C VAL A 380 10.90 -11.69 7.48
N ARG A 381 10.50 -10.75 6.60
CA ARG A 381 10.50 -9.30 6.90
C ARG A 381 9.39 -8.89 7.88
N ASP A 382 8.19 -9.41 7.70
CA ASP A 382 7.08 -9.17 8.64
C ASP A 382 7.41 -9.79 10.01
N LEU A 383 8.05 -10.95 10.01
CA LEU A 383 8.54 -11.60 11.21
C LEU A 383 9.63 -10.79 11.92
N ALA A 384 10.57 -10.21 11.17
CA ALA A 384 11.58 -9.28 11.68
C ALA A 384 10.97 -8.02 12.32
N LEU A 385 9.93 -7.44 11.70
CA LEU A 385 9.22 -6.30 12.27
C LEU A 385 8.47 -6.66 13.56
N ARG A 386 7.78 -7.80 13.58
CA ARG A 386 6.99 -8.28 14.74
C ARG A 386 7.88 -8.63 15.92
N ALA A 387 9.00 -9.28 15.65
CA ALA A 387 9.95 -9.67 16.68
C ALA A 387 10.90 -8.54 17.08
N ALA A 388 10.88 -7.39 16.39
CA ALA A 388 11.86 -6.30 16.54
C ALA A 388 13.31 -6.80 16.44
N MET A 389 13.60 -7.57 15.40
CA MET A 389 14.93 -8.17 15.14
C MET A 389 15.38 -7.88 13.71
N ASP A 390 16.69 -7.87 13.47
CA ASP A 390 17.20 -7.86 12.10
C ASP A 390 16.94 -9.21 11.41
N VAL A 391 16.90 -9.20 10.07
CA VAL A 391 16.58 -10.38 9.25
C VAL A 391 17.57 -11.54 9.46
N LYS A 392 18.85 -11.26 9.73
CA LYS A 392 19.86 -12.30 9.96
C LYS A 392 19.58 -13.00 11.28
N THR A 393 19.30 -12.25 12.34
CA THR A 393 18.94 -12.80 13.65
C THR A 393 17.65 -13.62 13.59
N VAL A 394 16.64 -13.17 12.84
CA VAL A 394 15.41 -13.96 12.61
C VAL A 394 15.73 -15.30 11.97
N ARG A 395 16.57 -15.32 10.92
CA ARG A 395 16.94 -16.58 10.23
C ARG A 395 17.69 -17.53 11.16
N MET A 396 18.69 -17.02 11.89
CA MET A 396 19.45 -17.84 12.84
C MET A 396 18.56 -18.42 13.95
N ALA A 397 17.68 -17.61 14.54
CA ALA A 397 16.76 -18.06 15.58
C ALA A 397 15.74 -19.07 15.03
N ARG A 398 15.24 -18.86 13.81
CA ARG A 398 14.33 -19.79 13.12
C ARG A 398 15.00 -21.13 12.89
N ASP A 399 16.20 -21.14 12.29
CA ASP A 399 16.91 -22.37 11.94
C ASP A 399 17.20 -23.17 13.21
N LEU A 400 17.67 -22.51 14.27
CA LEU A 400 17.87 -23.14 15.58
C LEU A 400 16.58 -23.73 16.17
N LEU A 401 15.44 -23.03 16.08
CA LEU A 401 14.16 -23.54 16.57
C LEU A 401 13.62 -24.73 15.76
N ILE A 402 13.95 -24.78 14.47
CA ILE A 402 13.64 -25.91 13.59
C ILE A 402 14.50 -27.11 13.97
N ASP A 403 15.80 -26.91 14.15
CA ASP A 403 16.75 -27.95 14.57
C ASP A 403 16.34 -28.56 15.92
N ARG A 404 15.79 -27.74 16.83
CA ARG A 404 15.27 -28.17 18.14
C ARG A 404 13.84 -28.69 18.11
N GLN A 405 13.23 -28.84 16.92
CA GLN A 405 11.88 -29.34 16.74
C GLN A 405 10.78 -28.56 17.48
N VAL A 406 11.05 -27.33 17.92
CA VAL A 406 10.07 -26.40 18.51
C VAL A 406 9.24 -25.74 17.41
N LEU A 407 9.85 -25.56 16.25
CA LEU A 407 9.22 -25.01 15.05
C LEU A 407 9.34 -26.01 13.90
N SER A 408 8.35 -26.08 13.02
CA SER A 408 8.45 -26.80 11.76
C SER A 408 8.12 -25.87 10.58
N MET A 409 8.63 -26.17 9.40
CA MET A 409 8.31 -25.44 8.18
C MET A 409 7.33 -26.26 7.34
N ALA A 410 6.05 -25.91 7.41
CA ALA A 410 5.00 -26.59 6.67
C ALA A 410 5.13 -26.37 5.15
N HIS A 411 5.44 -25.14 4.74
CA HIS A 411 5.65 -24.80 3.32
C HIS A 411 6.79 -23.82 3.11
N SER A 412 7.68 -24.17 2.18
CA SER A 412 8.68 -23.26 1.62
C SER A 412 8.19 -22.73 0.27
N TYR A 413 8.25 -21.41 0.09
CA TYR A 413 7.91 -20.76 -1.18
C TYR A 413 9.21 -20.20 -1.78
N ALA A 414 9.55 -20.61 -3.00
CA ALA A 414 10.71 -20.08 -3.72
C ALA A 414 10.28 -18.99 -4.72
N GLY A 415 10.98 -17.84 -4.74
CA GLY A 415 10.74 -16.79 -5.75
C GLY A 415 11.32 -15.38 -5.49
N GLY A 416 11.79 -15.08 -4.28
CA GLY A 416 12.31 -13.74 -3.95
C GLY A 416 11.22 -12.65 -3.89
N SER A 417 11.43 -11.48 -3.27
CA SER A 417 12.45 -11.12 -2.29
C SER A 417 11.92 -11.46 -0.88
N ALA A 418 12.51 -12.46 -0.23
CA ALA A 418 12.30 -12.93 1.15
C ALA A 418 10.89 -13.43 1.54
N ASP A 419 10.44 -14.42 0.78
CA ASP A 419 9.77 -15.66 1.19
C ASP A 419 8.78 -15.56 2.38
N CYS A 420 7.50 -15.48 2.06
CA CYS A 420 6.47 -15.98 2.97
C CYS A 420 6.73 -17.47 3.14
N HIS A 421 6.92 -17.94 4.36
CA HIS A 421 6.92 -19.35 4.71
C HIS A 421 5.66 -19.62 5.53
N ALA A 422 5.16 -20.85 5.45
CA ALA A 422 4.20 -21.33 6.43
C ALA A 422 5.00 -22.10 7.48
N TYR A 423 4.90 -21.66 8.73
CA TYR A 423 5.45 -22.36 9.88
C TYR A 423 4.33 -23.04 10.63
N GLU A 424 4.65 -24.12 11.32
CA GLU A 424 3.74 -24.76 12.27
C GLU A 424 4.50 -25.00 13.59
N PRO A 425 3.80 -25.17 14.72
CA PRO A 425 4.42 -25.72 15.91
C PRO A 425 5.13 -27.03 15.55
N GLY A 426 6.38 -27.17 15.98
CA GLY A 426 7.11 -28.41 15.83
C GLY A 426 6.64 -29.46 16.85
N PRO A 427 7.04 -30.73 16.69
CA PRO A 427 6.65 -31.81 17.60
C PRO A 427 6.88 -31.52 19.08
N ALA A 428 7.96 -30.82 19.43
CA ALA A 428 8.27 -30.45 20.81
C ALA A 428 7.33 -29.37 21.39
N ALA A 429 6.62 -28.63 20.52
CA ALA A 429 5.74 -27.53 20.91
C ALA A 429 4.25 -27.87 20.88
N THR A 430 3.84 -28.90 20.14
CA THR A 430 2.41 -29.24 19.96
C THR A 430 1.72 -29.57 21.28
N ALA A 431 2.26 -30.52 22.07
CA ALA A 431 1.64 -30.95 23.32
C ALA A 431 1.57 -29.81 24.37
N PRO A 432 2.65 -29.05 24.61
CA PRO A 432 2.61 -27.88 25.49
C PRO A 432 1.59 -26.81 25.07
N ILE A 433 1.45 -26.54 23.77
CA ILE A 433 0.45 -25.59 23.26
C ILE A 433 -0.97 -26.10 23.47
N GLU A 434 -1.25 -27.37 23.18
CA GLU A 434 -2.57 -27.96 23.40
C GLU A 434 -2.95 -27.96 24.88
N ALA A 435 -2.01 -28.31 25.77
CA ALA A 435 -2.19 -28.25 27.21
C ALA A 435 -2.47 -26.82 27.70
N ALA A 436 -1.79 -25.81 27.15
CA ALA A 436 -2.05 -24.41 27.48
C ALA A 436 -3.40 -23.91 26.94
N LEU A 437 -3.78 -24.31 25.72
CA LEU A 437 -5.07 -23.95 25.12
C LEU A 437 -6.26 -24.57 25.87
N ALA A 438 -6.11 -25.79 26.40
CA ALA A 438 -7.15 -26.46 27.19
C ALA A 438 -7.48 -25.73 28.51
N LYS A 439 -6.56 -24.90 29.02
CA LYS A 439 -6.75 -24.08 30.24
C LYS A 439 -7.60 -22.83 29.99
N ILE A 440 -7.90 -22.49 28.73
CA ILE A 440 -8.71 -21.31 28.40
C ILE A 440 -10.17 -21.58 28.76
N SER A 441 -10.66 -20.92 29.82
CA SER A 441 -12.08 -20.94 30.17
C SER A 441 -12.91 -20.08 29.19
N PRO A 442 -13.99 -20.62 28.59
CA PRO A 442 -14.92 -19.84 27.75
C PRO A 442 -15.64 -18.71 28.51
N THR A 443 -15.72 -18.79 29.84
CA THR A 443 -16.54 -17.91 30.68
C THR A 443 -15.73 -16.90 31.50
N SER A 444 -14.40 -16.95 31.47
CA SER A 444 -13.56 -16.02 32.24
C SER A 444 -12.20 -15.79 31.58
N PRO A 445 -12.06 -14.78 30.69
CA PRO A 445 -10.75 -14.34 30.21
C PRO A 445 -10.08 -13.54 31.34
N LYS A 446 -9.56 -14.23 32.36
CA LYS A 446 -9.01 -13.58 33.57
C LYS A 446 -7.57 -13.09 33.43
N ASP A 447 -6.88 -13.44 32.35
CA ASP A 447 -5.47 -13.07 32.22
C ASP A 447 -5.33 -11.85 31.29
N THR A 448 -4.91 -10.74 31.88
CA THR A 448 -4.44 -9.58 31.12
C THR A 448 -3.18 -10.02 30.35
N PRO A 449 -3.14 -9.89 29.01
CA PRO A 449 -2.01 -10.32 28.22
C PRO A 449 -0.69 -9.73 28.72
N GLY A 450 0.28 -10.59 29.02
CA GLY A 450 1.64 -10.16 29.29
C GLY A 450 2.25 -9.48 28.04
N PRO A 451 3.06 -8.42 28.19
CA PRO A 451 3.71 -7.79 27.06
C PRO A 451 4.61 -8.81 26.34
N PRO A 452 4.57 -8.88 24.99
CA PRO A 452 5.38 -9.84 24.26
C PRO A 452 6.88 -9.54 24.46
N SER A 453 7.70 -10.59 24.56
CA SER A 453 9.15 -10.44 24.44
C SER A 453 9.49 -9.89 23.06
N GLN A 454 10.18 -8.75 23.03
CA GLN A 454 10.64 -8.11 21.80
C GLN A 454 12.18 -8.07 21.76
N GLY A 455 12.71 -8.13 20.54
CA GLY A 455 14.11 -7.83 20.26
C GLY A 455 14.41 -6.34 20.45
N ARG A 456 15.64 -5.94 20.08
CA ARG A 456 16.16 -4.57 20.29
C ARG A 456 16.30 -3.76 18.99
N ALA A 457 15.87 -4.29 17.85
CA ALA A 457 16.03 -3.57 16.58
C ALA A 457 14.97 -2.46 16.46
N ASP A 458 15.40 -1.29 16.01
CA ASP A 458 14.49 -0.18 15.73
C ASP A 458 13.56 -0.53 14.56
N THR A 459 12.28 -0.69 14.88
CA THR A 459 11.24 -1.06 13.91
C THR A 459 11.01 0.03 12.86
N THR A 460 11.25 1.31 13.18
CA THR A 460 11.16 2.43 12.24
C THR A 460 12.28 2.36 11.21
N LEU A 461 13.52 2.10 11.64
CA LEU A 461 14.65 1.90 10.72
C LEU A 461 14.46 0.65 9.86
N LEU A 462 13.96 -0.44 10.42
CA LEU A 462 13.62 -1.66 9.66
C LEU A 462 12.54 -1.39 8.61
N ARG A 463 11.46 -0.66 8.97
CA ARG A 463 10.41 -0.25 8.03
C ARG A 463 10.99 0.58 6.88
N ARG A 464 11.82 1.59 7.18
CA ARG A 464 12.50 2.42 6.16
C ARG A 464 13.39 1.58 5.24
N ARG A 465 14.18 0.67 5.81
CA ARG A 465 15.05 -0.24 5.04
C ARG A 465 14.23 -1.14 4.11
N PHE A 466 13.19 -1.80 4.61
CA PHE A 466 12.36 -2.69 3.79
C PHE A 466 11.59 -1.95 2.70
N SER A 467 11.13 -0.72 2.97
CA SER A 467 10.53 0.16 1.96
C SER A 467 11.54 0.52 0.86
N ARG A 468 12.80 0.81 1.20
CA ARG A 468 13.87 1.05 0.22
C ARG A 468 14.19 -0.19 -0.60
N GLU A 469 14.36 -1.35 0.03
CA GLU A 469 14.56 -2.63 -0.66
C GLU A 469 13.41 -2.95 -1.63
N ARG A 470 12.17 -2.68 -1.24
CA ARG A 470 10.99 -2.85 -2.09
C ARG A 470 10.98 -1.89 -3.28
N ARG A 471 11.37 -0.62 -3.09
CA ARG A 471 11.53 0.33 -4.19
C ARG A 471 12.58 -0.15 -5.20
N HIS A 472 13.74 -0.61 -4.72
CA HIS A 472 14.77 -1.18 -5.59
C HIS A 472 14.28 -2.41 -6.36
N TRP A 473 13.54 -3.30 -5.69
CA TRP A 473 12.95 -4.48 -6.32
C TRP A 473 11.91 -4.11 -7.39
N ARG A 474 11.06 -3.11 -7.17
CA ARG A 474 10.08 -2.66 -8.16
C ARG A 474 10.74 -2.01 -9.36
N ALA A 475 11.72 -1.13 -9.14
CA ALA A 475 12.51 -0.55 -10.23
C ALA A 475 13.22 -1.65 -11.03
N ARG A 476 13.73 -2.67 -10.34
CA ARG A 476 14.29 -3.88 -10.94
C ARG A 476 13.25 -4.64 -11.77
N CYS A 477 12.05 -4.93 -11.26
CA CYS A 477 11.00 -5.64 -12.00
C CYS A 477 10.46 -4.82 -13.18
N ALA A 478 10.35 -3.50 -13.05
CA ALA A 478 9.99 -2.62 -14.16
C ALA A 478 11.04 -2.65 -15.28
N ALA A 479 12.33 -2.70 -14.92
CA ALA A 479 13.42 -2.93 -15.87
C ALA A 479 13.47 -4.37 -16.43
N LEU A 480 12.83 -5.35 -15.77
CA LEU A 480 12.68 -6.73 -16.26
C LEU A 480 11.49 -6.91 -17.20
N ALA A 481 10.43 -6.13 -17.02
CA ALA A 481 9.23 -6.20 -17.85
C ALA A 481 9.51 -5.83 -19.33
N SER A 482 10.66 -5.18 -19.60
CA SER A 482 11.17 -4.91 -20.94
C SER A 482 12.06 -6.03 -21.51
N LEU A 483 12.24 -7.16 -20.82
CA LEU A 483 13.06 -8.29 -21.28
C LEU A 483 12.23 -9.40 -21.93
N GLN A 484 12.86 -10.15 -22.82
CA GLN A 484 12.28 -11.37 -23.40
C GLN A 484 12.02 -12.43 -22.31
N PRO A 485 10.97 -13.26 -22.43
CA PRO A 485 10.65 -14.32 -21.46
C PRO A 485 11.86 -15.23 -21.19
N GLY A 486 12.20 -15.44 -19.92
CA GLY A 486 13.27 -16.35 -19.48
C GLY A 486 14.57 -15.66 -19.04
N GLU A 487 14.77 -14.37 -19.30
CA GLU A 487 15.95 -13.65 -18.82
C GLU A 487 15.81 -13.18 -17.35
N ARG A 488 16.82 -13.48 -16.52
CA ARG A 488 16.91 -13.01 -15.12
C ARG A 488 17.85 -11.82 -15.01
N LEU A 489 17.58 -10.86 -14.12
CA LEU A 489 18.41 -9.65 -13.99
C LEU A 489 19.89 -9.91 -13.66
N ALA A 490 20.19 -11.02 -12.99
CA ALA A 490 21.57 -11.41 -12.68
C ALA A 490 22.34 -11.87 -13.92
N SER A 491 21.66 -12.47 -14.91
CA SER A 491 22.26 -13.09 -16.09
C SER A 491 21.83 -12.47 -17.42
N SER A 492 20.92 -11.50 -17.41
CA SER A 492 20.37 -10.87 -18.63
C SER A 492 21.50 -10.23 -19.44
N THR A 493 21.49 -10.41 -20.75
CA THR A 493 22.47 -9.79 -21.65
C THR A 493 21.96 -8.45 -22.19
N HIS A 494 20.72 -8.08 -21.89
CA HIS A 494 20.06 -6.88 -22.39
C HIS A 494 20.86 -5.60 -22.07
N PRO A 495 21.12 -4.73 -23.08
CA PRO A 495 21.95 -3.54 -22.92
C PRO A 495 21.50 -2.63 -21.77
N ALA A 496 20.20 -2.32 -21.68
CA ALA A 496 19.66 -1.45 -20.63
C ALA A 496 19.92 -1.97 -19.20
N VAL A 497 19.77 -3.28 -19.04
CA VAL A 497 19.88 -3.96 -17.74
C VAL A 497 21.34 -4.13 -17.34
N ARG A 498 22.23 -4.36 -18.32
CA ARG A 498 23.68 -4.28 -18.09
C ARG A 498 24.08 -2.87 -17.66
N ALA A 499 23.64 -1.83 -18.39
CA ALA A 499 23.96 -0.43 -18.13
C ALA A 499 23.57 -0.04 -16.70
N TYR A 500 22.32 -0.34 -16.34
CA TYR A 500 21.79 -0.11 -15.01
C TYR A 500 22.60 -0.83 -13.92
N ARG A 501 22.85 -2.14 -14.06
CA ARG A 501 23.65 -2.91 -13.09
C ARG A 501 25.04 -2.34 -12.91
N SER A 502 25.70 -1.97 -13.99
CA SER A 502 27.07 -1.42 -13.97
C SER A 502 27.11 -0.08 -13.26
N LEU A 503 26.20 0.84 -13.58
CA LEU A 503 26.10 2.14 -12.92
C LEU A 503 25.83 1.99 -11.42
N ARG A 504 24.94 1.06 -11.04
CA ARG A 504 24.64 0.76 -9.64
C ARG A 504 25.82 0.16 -8.89
N HIS A 505 26.50 -0.82 -9.49
CA HIS A 505 27.69 -1.40 -8.93
C HIS A 505 28.77 -0.33 -8.71
N GLN A 506 29.05 0.50 -9.72
CA GLN A 506 30.03 1.58 -9.62
C GLN A 506 29.68 2.60 -8.53
N LEU A 507 28.42 3.04 -8.45
CA LEU A 507 27.96 3.97 -7.41
C LEU A 507 28.05 3.38 -6.01
N HIS A 508 27.60 2.13 -5.84
CA HIS A 508 27.65 1.45 -4.55
C HIS A 508 29.08 1.21 -4.10
N TRP A 509 29.91 0.71 -5.01
CA TRP A 509 31.34 0.53 -4.79
C TRP A 509 32.01 1.83 -4.38
N TRP A 510 31.77 2.94 -5.11
CA TRP A 510 32.35 4.24 -4.78
C TRP A 510 31.93 4.74 -3.40
N ARG A 511 30.63 4.66 -3.07
CA ARG A 511 30.07 5.10 -1.78
C ARG A 511 30.57 4.27 -0.59
N ASN A 512 30.99 3.04 -0.82
CA ASN A 512 31.53 2.16 0.22
C ASN A 512 33.06 2.29 0.39
N LEU A 513 33.74 3.10 -0.44
CA LEU A 513 35.15 3.42 -0.22
C LEU A 513 35.29 4.40 0.95
N SER A 514 36.35 4.27 1.75
CA SER A 514 36.73 5.29 2.72
C SER A 514 37.01 6.62 2.02
N PRO A 515 36.86 7.77 2.70
CA PRO A 515 37.19 9.08 2.14
C PRO A 515 38.59 9.13 1.52
N ASP A 516 39.60 8.58 2.20
CA ASP A 516 40.98 8.55 1.72
C ASP A 516 41.14 7.73 0.44
N ALA A 517 40.43 6.59 0.33
CA ALA A 517 40.43 5.77 -0.87
C ALA A 517 39.74 6.47 -2.05
N GLN A 518 38.71 7.28 -1.80
CA GLN A 518 38.07 8.13 -2.81
C GLN A 518 39.03 9.23 -3.30
N VAL A 519 39.74 9.90 -2.39
CA VAL A 519 40.74 10.92 -2.72
C VAL A 519 41.89 10.32 -3.53
N ALA A 520 42.50 9.23 -3.06
CA ALA A 520 43.60 8.57 -3.75
C ALA A 520 43.20 8.12 -5.17
N ARG A 521 41.97 7.64 -5.36
CA ARG A 521 41.45 7.31 -6.70
C ARG A 521 41.25 8.54 -7.58
N THR A 522 40.77 9.64 -7.00
CA THR A 522 40.59 10.90 -7.73
C THR A 522 41.94 11.44 -8.23
N VAL A 523 42.99 11.37 -7.40
CA VAL A 523 44.36 11.75 -7.76
C VAL A 523 44.89 10.87 -8.90
N ARG A 524 44.82 9.53 -8.77
CA ARG A 524 45.23 8.62 -9.86
C ARG A 524 44.47 8.86 -11.17
N ARG A 525 43.18 9.18 -11.06
CA ARG A 525 42.33 9.48 -12.22
C ARG A 525 42.78 10.77 -12.90
N ARG A 526 43.14 11.81 -12.15
CA ARG A 526 43.68 13.07 -12.70
C ARG A 526 44.98 12.81 -13.46
N ALA A 527 45.95 12.12 -12.83
CA ALA A 527 47.21 11.77 -13.49
C ALA A 527 47.00 11.03 -14.82
N ALA A 528 46.12 10.01 -14.86
CA ALA A 528 45.80 9.28 -16.08
C ALA A 528 45.09 10.15 -17.16
N LEU A 529 44.39 11.22 -16.78
CA LEU A 529 43.79 12.16 -17.72
C LEU A 529 44.82 13.18 -18.24
N ASP A 530 45.84 13.49 -17.44
CA ASP A 530 46.92 14.39 -17.83
C ASP A 530 47.83 13.77 -18.90
N GLU A 531 47.94 12.44 -18.93
CA GLU A 531 48.60 11.67 -19.99
C GLU A 531 47.85 11.69 -21.33
N LEU A 532 46.57 12.08 -21.35
CA LEU A 532 45.79 12.18 -22.59
C LEU A 532 46.07 13.49 -23.33
N SER A 533 46.15 13.41 -24.66
CA SER A 533 46.18 14.59 -25.53
C SER A 533 44.93 15.47 -25.32
N LYS A 534 45.05 16.78 -25.59
CA LYS A 534 43.96 17.75 -25.40
C LYS A 534 42.64 17.34 -26.08
N PRO A 535 42.62 16.82 -27.33
CA PRO A 535 41.38 16.35 -27.96
C PRO A 535 40.76 15.14 -27.25
N LEU A 536 41.57 14.14 -26.84
CA LEU A 536 41.10 12.96 -26.13
C LEU A 536 40.54 13.31 -24.74
N ARG A 537 41.18 14.26 -24.07
CA ARG A 537 40.74 14.79 -22.78
C ARG A 537 39.39 15.50 -22.90
N SER A 538 39.21 16.33 -23.93
CA SER A 538 37.93 16.99 -24.21
C SER A 538 36.81 15.98 -24.47
N ALA A 539 37.05 15.01 -25.35
CA ALA A 539 36.06 13.96 -25.66
C ALA A 539 35.72 13.11 -24.43
N TRP A 540 36.69 12.89 -23.54
CA TRP A 540 36.45 12.21 -22.28
C TRP A 540 35.52 13.02 -21.35
N PHE A 541 35.70 14.34 -21.26
CA PHE A 541 34.81 15.20 -20.48
C PHE A 541 33.39 15.25 -21.06
N ASP A 542 33.25 15.32 -22.39
CA ASP A 542 31.95 15.23 -23.06
C ASP A 542 31.26 13.90 -22.76
N TRP A 543 32.03 12.81 -22.74
CA TRP A 543 31.52 11.52 -22.29
C TRP A 543 31.09 11.58 -20.82
N LEU A 544 31.87 12.14 -19.89
CA LEU A 544 31.47 12.24 -18.49
C LEU A 544 30.14 12.99 -18.31
N GLN A 545 29.88 14.05 -19.10
CA GLN A 545 28.60 14.74 -19.11
C GLN A 545 27.46 13.83 -19.60
N ARG A 546 27.65 13.12 -20.72
CA ARG A 546 26.68 12.13 -21.21
C ARG A 546 26.44 11.02 -20.19
N ARG A 547 27.48 10.58 -19.47
CA ARG A 547 27.39 9.57 -18.39
C ARG A 547 26.52 10.07 -17.25
N ALA A 548 26.68 11.34 -16.85
CA ALA A 548 25.86 11.95 -15.82
C ALA A 548 24.37 11.92 -16.21
N THR A 549 24.05 12.22 -17.47
CA THR A 549 22.68 12.12 -17.98
C THR A 549 22.11 10.69 -17.92
N ILE A 550 22.90 9.68 -18.30
CA ILE A 550 22.48 8.27 -18.22
C ILE A 550 22.32 7.82 -16.75
N ALA A 551 23.22 8.26 -15.87
CA ALA A 551 23.13 8.00 -14.43
C ALA A 551 21.87 8.63 -13.83
N ALA A 552 21.56 9.88 -14.18
CA ALA A 552 20.33 10.55 -13.76
C ALA A 552 19.07 9.82 -14.28
N SER A 553 19.10 9.25 -15.49
CA SER A 553 18.02 8.36 -15.97
C SER A 553 17.89 7.10 -15.12
N ALA A 554 19.00 6.47 -14.72
CA ALA A 554 18.99 5.32 -13.81
C ALA A 554 18.43 5.68 -12.42
N GLU A 555 18.79 6.85 -11.89
CA GLU A 555 18.27 7.37 -10.62
C GLU A 555 16.77 7.67 -10.69
N ARG A 556 16.27 8.27 -11.79
CA ARG A 556 14.82 8.46 -12.00
C ARG A 556 14.07 7.13 -12.09
N ILE A 557 14.66 6.11 -12.72
CA ILE A 557 14.10 4.75 -12.74
C ILE A 557 14.01 4.17 -11.32
N GLU A 558 15.05 4.36 -10.51
CA GLU A 558 15.05 3.95 -9.10
C GLU A 558 14.02 4.71 -8.25
N ALA A 559 13.88 6.01 -8.47
CA ALA A 559 12.89 6.85 -7.79
C ALA A 559 11.43 6.56 -8.22
N GLY A 560 11.25 5.78 -9.29
CA GLY A 560 9.94 5.51 -9.89
C GLY A 560 9.34 6.74 -10.56
N SER A 561 10.19 7.64 -11.06
CA SER A 561 9.83 8.87 -11.77
C SER A 561 10.37 8.86 -13.21
N ALA A 562 10.60 7.66 -13.77
CA ALA A 562 11.18 7.50 -15.10
C ALA A 562 10.17 7.75 -16.22
N THR A 563 10.70 8.28 -17.31
CA THR A 563 10.00 8.47 -18.59
C THR A 563 10.40 7.38 -19.58
N ALA A 564 9.65 7.22 -20.68
CA ALA A 564 10.03 6.34 -21.78
C ALA A 564 11.38 6.72 -22.43
N SER A 565 11.81 7.98 -22.29
CA SER A 565 13.13 8.43 -22.74
C SER A 565 14.25 7.87 -21.84
N ASP A 566 14.01 7.73 -20.54
CA ASP A 566 15.01 7.21 -19.60
C ASP A 566 15.35 5.74 -19.86
N TYR A 567 14.34 4.92 -20.17
CA TYR A 567 14.55 3.52 -20.56
C TYR A 567 15.35 3.40 -21.87
N ARG A 568 14.98 4.18 -22.89
CA ARG A 568 15.70 4.21 -24.18
C ARG A 568 17.15 4.70 -24.03
N ARG A 569 17.42 5.64 -23.13
CA ARG A 569 18.80 6.09 -22.83
C ARG A 569 19.65 4.99 -22.21
N LEU A 570 19.11 4.21 -21.29
CA LEU A 570 19.82 3.06 -20.73
C LEU A 570 20.04 1.97 -21.76
N GLU A 571 19.05 1.70 -22.60
CA GLU A 571 19.16 0.72 -23.69
C GLU A 571 20.27 1.08 -24.68
N ARG A 572 20.38 2.36 -25.03
CA ARG A 572 21.41 2.88 -25.93
C ARG A 572 22.72 3.27 -25.21
N ALA A 573 22.88 2.88 -23.95
CA ALA A 573 24.09 3.16 -23.19
C ALA A 573 25.34 2.57 -23.88
N PRO A 574 26.37 3.37 -24.15
CA PRO A 574 27.57 2.89 -24.83
C PRO A 574 28.35 1.91 -23.93
N ARG A 575 29.19 1.06 -24.53
CA ARG A 575 30.03 0.10 -23.79
C ARG A 575 30.99 0.78 -22.81
N THR A 576 31.29 2.05 -23.05
CA THR A 576 32.12 2.91 -22.20
C THR A 576 31.54 3.09 -20.79
N ILE A 577 30.24 2.82 -20.57
CA ILE A 577 29.65 2.76 -19.22
C ILE A 577 30.27 1.63 -18.37
N TYR A 578 30.63 0.51 -19.00
CA TYR A 578 31.16 -0.67 -18.31
C TYR A 578 32.68 -0.63 -18.19
N LEU A 579 33.33 -0.23 -19.29
CA LEU A 579 34.76 -0.39 -19.49
C LEU A 579 35.55 0.90 -19.20
N GLY A 580 34.88 2.06 -19.09
CA GLY A 580 35.53 3.33 -18.83
C GLY A 580 36.59 3.69 -19.88
N LEU A 581 37.76 4.16 -19.43
CA LEU A 581 38.90 4.52 -20.30
C LEU A 581 39.49 3.30 -21.06
N ASN A 582 39.09 2.08 -20.70
CA ASN A 582 39.56 0.85 -21.33
C ASN A 582 38.67 0.43 -22.52
N ASP A 583 37.61 1.17 -22.86
CA ASP A 583 36.81 0.88 -24.05
C ASP A 583 37.54 1.35 -25.33
N PRO A 584 38.02 0.48 -26.22
CA PRO A 584 38.71 0.94 -27.42
C PRO A 584 37.82 1.82 -28.31
N ALA A 585 36.50 1.65 -28.27
CA ALA A 585 35.56 2.40 -29.10
C ALA A 585 35.41 3.88 -28.72
N TRP A 586 35.74 4.29 -27.47
CA TRP A 586 35.71 5.72 -27.12
C TRP A 586 36.89 6.48 -27.74
N ARG A 587 38.00 5.79 -28.06
CA ARG A 587 39.19 6.37 -28.72
C ARG A 587 39.03 6.47 -30.24
N VAL A 588 38.34 5.51 -30.88
CA VAL A 588 38.19 5.44 -32.35
C VAL A 588 37.29 6.55 -32.90
N ARG A 589 36.25 6.98 -32.17
CA ARG A 589 35.39 8.10 -32.59
C ARG A 589 36.12 9.45 -32.60
N THR A 590 37.12 9.63 -31.75
CA THR A 590 37.96 10.84 -31.73
C THR A 590 38.94 10.91 -32.89
N THR A 591 39.47 9.77 -33.36
CA THR A 591 40.35 9.75 -34.53
C THR A 591 39.59 10.07 -35.83
N GLN A 592 38.34 9.62 -35.95
CA GLN A 592 37.50 9.96 -37.11
C GLN A 592 36.97 11.41 -37.09
N LEU A 593 36.72 11.98 -35.91
CA LEU A 593 36.34 13.40 -35.78
C LEU A 593 37.52 14.36 -35.98
N GLY A 594 38.76 13.92 -35.70
CA GLY A 594 39.98 14.71 -35.93
C GLY A 594 40.60 14.55 -37.33
N LEU A 595 40.07 13.66 -38.17
CA LEU A 595 40.43 13.55 -39.60
C LEU A 595 39.36 14.21 -40.51
N ALA A 596 38.22 14.61 -39.94
CA ALA A 596 37.10 15.27 -40.62
C ALA A 596 36.92 16.74 -40.21
N ALA A 597 37.80 17.28 -39.38
CA ALA A 597 37.94 18.69 -39.00
C ALA A 597 39.36 19.11 -39.34
#